data_AF-A0A7Y4SV57-F1
#
_entry.id   AF-A0A7Y4SV57-F1
#
_cell.length_a   1.000
_cell.length_b   1.000
_cell.length_c   1.000
_cell.angle_alpha   90.00
_cell.angle_beta   90.00
_cell.angle_gamma   90.00
#
_symmetry.space_group_name_H-M   'P 1'
#
loop_
_entity.id
_entity.type
_entity.pdbx_description
1 polymer ?
#
loop_
_entity_poly.entity_id
_entity_poly.type
_entity_poly.pdbx_seq_one_letter_code
_entity_poly.pdbx_strand_id
1 'polypeptide(L)'
;MGSAHAKITRVEPVPHVLGGAADKSAGPARVNGLLVLAAIVVVGLATGAGFYRWKRGQMDARVQRELAAAPETPAERLDLWLRLSGPQVHHRLAVVGRFAPAMPWLVTHAVARADGPPELWGLDCAELPRALGYREGLDVVVDLPAPRLLARVALDALQAQKVPLYAQEASLDPAARLEELARYLLEGIPRALERDIPGARIVIRVRRE
;
A
#
# COMPACT_ATOMS: atom_id res chain seq x y z
N MET A 1 55.78 5.62 3.01
CA MET A 1 56.79 6.67 2.75
C MET A 1 56.85 6.88 1.25
N GLY A 2 56.28 7.98 0.75
CA GLY A 2 56.21 8.31 -0.66
C GLY A 2 55.90 9.79 -0.79
N SER A 3 56.95 10.59 -0.86
CA SER A 3 56.94 12.05 -0.90
C SER A 3 56.36 12.55 -2.22
N ALA A 4 55.33 13.39 -2.18
CA ALA A 4 54.82 14.12 -3.34
C ALA A 4 55.20 15.60 -3.19
N HIS A 5 56.24 15.99 -3.93
CA HIS A 5 56.76 17.34 -4.01
C HIS A 5 55.73 18.31 -4.59
N ALA A 6 55.50 19.40 -3.85
CA ALA A 6 54.85 20.61 -4.33
C ALA A 6 55.67 21.25 -5.45
N LYS A 7 55.03 21.60 -6.57
CA LYS A 7 55.62 22.40 -7.64
C LYS A 7 54.89 23.73 -7.74
N ILE A 8 55.44 24.73 -7.04
CA ILE A 8 55.05 26.14 -7.14
C ILE A 8 55.56 26.63 -8.50
N THR A 9 54.64 26.97 -9.40
CA THR A 9 54.98 27.54 -10.72
C THR A 9 54.69 29.03 -10.70
N ARG A 10 55.72 29.78 -11.09
CA ARG A 10 55.87 31.23 -11.03
C ARG A 10 54.96 31.94 -12.05
N VAL A 11 54.45 33.09 -11.65
CA VAL A 11 53.65 34.02 -12.44
C VAL A 11 54.56 34.78 -13.42
N GLU A 12 54.16 34.88 -14.69
CA GLU A 12 54.63 35.91 -15.62
C GLU A 12 53.51 36.91 -15.91
N PRO A 13 53.81 38.24 -15.93
CA PRO A 13 52.82 39.27 -16.24
C PRO A 13 52.63 39.41 -17.75
N VAL A 14 51.39 39.29 -18.22
CA VAL A 14 51.01 39.48 -19.63
C VAL A 14 50.52 40.93 -19.83
N PRO A 15 50.98 41.61 -20.90
CA PRO A 15 50.85 43.06 -21.07
C PRO A 15 49.42 43.56 -21.29
N HIS A 16 49.19 44.77 -20.78
CA HIS A 16 48.07 45.63 -21.14
C HIS A 16 48.08 45.93 -22.65
N VAL A 17 47.04 45.49 -23.35
CA VAL A 17 46.68 45.97 -24.69
C VAL A 17 45.38 46.75 -24.57
N LEU A 18 45.47 48.06 -24.80
CA LEU A 18 44.35 48.97 -24.99
C LEU A 18 44.03 49.04 -26.50
N GLY A 19 42.76 48.89 -26.84
CA GLY A 19 42.21 48.99 -28.19
C GLY A 19 41.11 47.94 -28.33
N GLY A 20 39.84 48.25 -28.56
CA GLY A 20 39.29 49.32 -29.38
C GLY A 20 38.36 48.65 -30.39
N ALA A 21 37.22 49.30 -30.65
CA ALA A 21 36.17 48.93 -31.61
C ALA A 21 35.16 47.87 -31.16
N ALA A 22 33.92 48.36 -31.07
CA ALA A 22 32.67 47.64 -30.92
C ALA A 22 32.57 46.44 -31.86
N ASP A 23 32.26 45.28 -31.29
CA ASP A 23 31.51 44.27 -31.98
C ASP A 23 30.24 43.99 -31.17
N LYS A 24 29.13 44.55 -31.66
CA LYS A 24 27.77 44.26 -31.16
C LYS A 24 27.35 42.91 -31.74
N SER A 25 28.04 41.84 -31.38
CA SER A 25 27.53 40.50 -31.60
C SER A 25 26.40 40.26 -30.59
N ALA A 26 25.16 40.22 -31.08
CA ALA A 26 23.99 39.82 -30.32
C ALA A 26 24.19 38.40 -29.76
N GLY A 27 24.72 38.31 -28.54
CA GLY A 27 24.80 37.05 -27.81
C GLY A 27 23.39 36.52 -27.53
N PRO A 28 23.15 35.21 -27.61
CA PRO A 28 21.84 34.64 -27.32
C PRO A 28 21.40 35.14 -25.94
N ALA A 29 20.21 35.75 -25.88
CA ALA A 29 19.62 36.25 -24.65
C ALA A 29 19.77 35.16 -23.58
N ARG A 30 20.53 35.45 -22.51
CA ARG A 30 20.72 34.49 -21.41
C ARG A 30 19.36 34.26 -20.78
N VAL A 31 18.69 33.19 -21.23
CA VAL A 31 17.40 32.80 -20.70
C VAL A 31 17.61 32.55 -19.21
N ASN A 32 16.93 33.34 -18.38
CA ASN A 32 17.07 33.27 -16.94
C ASN A 32 16.65 31.86 -16.51
N GLY A 33 17.61 31.02 -16.10
CA GLY A 33 17.38 29.60 -15.83
C GLY A 33 16.29 29.38 -14.78
N LEU A 34 16.09 30.35 -13.88
CA LEU A 34 15.03 30.34 -12.89
C LEU A 34 13.62 30.43 -13.53
N LEU A 35 13.47 31.21 -14.60
CA LEU A 35 12.22 31.33 -15.36
C LEU A 35 11.89 30.03 -16.11
N VAL A 36 12.90 29.37 -16.68
CA VAL A 36 12.74 28.05 -17.32
C VAL A 36 12.31 27.01 -16.30
N LEU A 37 12.96 27.01 -15.13
CA LEU A 37 12.65 26.07 -14.05
C LEU A 37 11.23 26.29 -13.52
N ALA A 38 10.82 27.54 -13.31
CA ALA A 38 9.45 27.89 -12.94
C ALA A 38 8.43 27.46 -14.01
N ALA A 39 8.73 27.68 -15.29
CA ALA A 39 7.85 27.27 -16.39
C ALA A 39 7.67 25.74 -16.44
N ILE A 40 8.74 24.96 -16.25
CA ILE A 40 8.67 23.48 -16.20
C ILE A 40 7.79 23.02 -15.04
N VAL A 41 7.96 23.60 -13.84
CA VAL A 41 7.14 23.26 -12.68
C VAL A 41 5.67 23.57 -12.93
N VAL A 42 5.36 24.75 -13.48
CA VAL A 42 3.98 25.15 -13.79
C VAL A 42 3.36 24.24 -14.83
N VAL A 43 4.09 23.88 -15.90
CA VAL A 43 3.59 22.94 -16.92
C VAL A 43 3.36 21.56 -16.31
N GLY A 44 4.26 21.06 -15.46
CA GLY A 44 4.09 19.78 -14.77
C GLY A 44 2.85 19.75 -13.88
N LEU A 45 2.63 20.80 -13.08
CA LEU A 45 1.47 20.93 -12.20
C LEU A 45 0.17 21.08 -12.99
N ALA A 46 0.15 21.91 -14.03
CA ALA A 46 -1.02 22.11 -14.88
C ALA A 46 -1.43 20.83 -15.61
N THR A 47 -0.45 20.09 -16.15
CA THR A 47 -0.67 18.81 -16.82
C THR A 47 -1.23 17.77 -15.83
N GLY A 48 -0.64 17.67 -14.63
CA GLY A 48 -1.14 16.79 -13.57
C GLY A 48 -2.58 17.14 -13.15
N ALA A 49 -2.85 18.41 -12.84
CA ALA A 49 -4.18 18.86 -12.44
C ALA A 49 -5.24 18.64 -13.53
N GLY A 50 -4.90 18.90 -14.80
CA GLY A 50 -5.76 18.64 -15.94
C GLY A 50 -6.08 17.15 -16.10
N PHE A 51 -5.06 16.29 -16.00
CA PHE A 51 -5.23 14.84 -16.04
C PHE A 51 -6.12 14.33 -14.91
N TYR A 52 -5.90 14.79 -13.67
CA TYR A 52 -6.72 14.40 -12.52
C TYR A 52 -8.17 14.87 -12.66
N ARG A 53 -8.42 16.09 -13.13
CA ARG A 53 -9.79 16.58 -13.39
C ARG A 53 -10.50 15.76 -14.46
N TRP A 54 -9.81 15.44 -15.55
CA TRP A 54 -10.35 14.61 -16.62
C TRP A 54 -10.67 13.19 -16.15
N LYS A 55 -9.73 12.55 -15.44
CA LYS A 55 -9.94 11.22 -14.87
C LYS A 55 -11.04 11.19 -13.82
N ARG A 56 -11.12 12.22 -12.97
CA ARG A 56 -12.22 12.36 -11.99
C ARG A 56 -13.57 12.43 -12.69
N GLY A 57 -13.70 13.22 -13.76
CA GLY A 57 -14.94 13.26 -14.55
C GLY A 57 -15.33 11.92 -15.16
N GLN A 58 -14.37 11.12 -15.65
CA GLN A 58 -14.63 9.76 -16.13
C GLN A 58 -15.07 8.81 -15.02
N MET A 59 -14.45 8.90 -13.85
CA MET A 59 -14.82 8.10 -12.69
C MET A 59 -16.20 8.49 -12.18
N ASP A 60 -16.49 9.78 -12.06
CA ASP A 60 -17.80 10.30 -11.63
C ASP A 60 -18.90 9.88 -12.62
N ALA A 61 -18.67 10.01 -13.93
CA ALA A 61 -19.63 9.57 -14.95
C ALA A 61 -19.82 8.05 -14.99
N ARG A 62 -18.82 7.27 -14.59
CA ARG A 62 -18.94 5.82 -14.43
C ARG A 62 -19.75 5.49 -13.18
N VAL A 63 -19.42 6.10 -12.05
CA VAL A 63 -20.16 5.95 -10.79
C VAL A 63 -21.62 6.36 -10.95
N GLN A 64 -21.91 7.48 -11.62
CA GLN A 64 -23.27 7.92 -11.89
C GLN A 64 -24.07 6.95 -12.78
N ARG A 65 -23.43 6.34 -13.78
CA ARG A 65 -24.09 5.29 -14.59
C ARG A 65 -24.34 4.02 -13.78
N GLU A 66 -23.40 3.64 -12.92
CA GLU A 66 -23.55 2.50 -12.01
C GLU A 66 -24.63 2.79 -10.94
N LEU A 67 -24.77 4.04 -10.48
CA LEU A 67 -25.83 4.49 -9.57
C LEU A 67 -27.20 4.58 -10.24
N ALA A 68 -27.27 5.03 -11.50
CA ALA A 68 -28.52 5.06 -12.25
C ALA A 68 -29.03 3.64 -12.59
N ALA A 69 -28.12 2.69 -12.70
CA ALA A 69 -28.41 1.26 -12.79
C ALA A 69 -28.43 0.58 -11.40
N ALA A 70 -28.44 1.36 -10.31
CA ALA A 70 -28.38 0.79 -8.97
C ALA A 70 -29.63 -0.06 -8.72
N PRO A 71 -29.44 -1.29 -8.22
CA PRO A 71 -30.58 -2.15 -7.97
C PRO A 71 -31.51 -1.62 -6.88
N GLU A 72 -32.80 -1.91 -7.01
CA GLU A 72 -33.82 -1.45 -6.07
C GLU A 72 -33.88 -2.34 -4.82
N THR A 73 -33.58 -3.62 -4.96
CA THR A 73 -33.67 -4.57 -3.84
C THR A 73 -32.39 -4.59 -2.99
N PRO A 74 -32.49 -4.77 -1.66
CA PRO A 74 -31.32 -4.90 -0.79
C PRO A 74 -30.36 -6.02 -1.21
N ALA A 75 -30.89 -7.14 -1.70
CA ALA A 75 -30.08 -8.28 -2.14
C ALA A 75 -29.22 -7.94 -3.36
N GLU A 76 -29.80 -7.31 -4.37
CA GLU A 76 -29.05 -6.91 -5.57
C GLU A 76 -28.06 -5.78 -5.27
N ARG A 77 -28.40 -4.86 -4.36
CA ARG A 77 -27.44 -3.85 -3.86
C ARG A 77 -26.26 -4.52 -3.16
N LEU A 78 -26.51 -5.59 -2.41
CA LEU A 78 -25.45 -6.36 -1.75
C LEU A 78 -24.55 -7.08 -2.76
N ASP A 79 -25.14 -7.65 -3.82
CA ASP A 79 -24.37 -8.25 -4.92
C ASP A 79 -23.52 -7.20 -5.65
N LEU A 80 -24.05 -6.00 -5.89
CA LEU A 80 -23.27 -4.88 -6.44
C LEU A 80 -22.15 -4.45 -5.49
N TRP A 81 -22.46 -4.31 -4.20
CA TRP A 81 -21.48 -3.97 -3.17
C TRP A 81 -20.35 -5.01 -3.12
N LEU A 82 -20.65 -6.30 -3.17
CA LEU A 82 -19.65 -7.37 -3.20
C LEU A 82 -18.72 -7.25 -4.42
N ARG A 83 -19.24 -6.90 -5.60
CA ARG A 83 -18.41 -6.69 -6.80
C ARG A 83 -17.48 -5.49 -6.66
N LEU A 84 -17.95 -4.40 -6.05
CA LEU A 84 -17.20 -3.14 -5.92
C LEU A 84 -16.23 -3.14 -4.73
N SER A 85 -16.68 -3.63 -3.58
CA SER A 85 -15.98 -3.59 -2.30
C SER A 85 -15.26 -4.90 -1.97
N GLY A 86 -15.63 -6.03 -2.58
CA GLY A 86 -14.95 -7.32 -2.42
C GLY A 86 -13.44 -7.25 -2.69
N PRO A 87 -12.96 -6.56 -3.75
CA PRO A 87 -11.54 -6.31 -3.95
C PRO A 87 -10.87 -5.55 -2.80
N GLN A 88 -11.59 -4.66 -2.11
CA GLN A 88 -11.06 -3.93 -0.95
C GLN A 88 -10.93 -4.85 0.26
N VAL A 89 -11.88 -5.77 0.49
CA VAL A 89 -11.79 -6.80 1.54
C VAL A 89 -10.54 -7.65 1.32
N HIS A 90 -10.36 -8.18 0.10
CA HIS A 90 -9.15 -8.91 -0.25
C HIS A 90 -7.90 -8.05 -0.09
N HIS A 91 -7.90 -6.80 -0.55
CA HIS A 91 -6.74 -5.91 -0.41
C HIS A 91 -6.36 -5.67 1.05
N ARG A 92 -7.32 -5.45 1.94
CA ARG A 92 -7.03 -5.25 3.37
C ARG A 92 -6.43 -6.49 4.02
N LEU A 93 -6.99 -7.66 3.76
CA LEU A 93 -6.48 -8.92 4.33
C LEU A 93 -5.14 -9.33 3.69
N ALA A 94 -5.10 -9.34 2.36
CA ALA A 94 -4.01 -9.93 1.60
C ALA A 94 -2.87 -8.97 1.29
N VAL A 95 -3.03 -7.64 1.41
CA VAL A 95 -1.98 -6.66 1.10
C VAL A 95 -1.61 -5.83 2.32
N VAL A 96 -2.61 -5.22 2.99
CA VAL A 96 -2.36 -4.39 4.19
C VAL A 96 -1.98 -5.25 5.39
N GLY A 97 -2.66 -6.38 5.58
CA GLY A 97 -2.38 -7.33 6.65
C GLY A 97 -1.09 -8.16 6.49
N ARG A 98 -0.32 -7.96 5.41
CA ARG A 98 0.93 -8.70 5.21
C ARG A 98 1.96 -8.35 6.28
N PHE A 99 2.63 -9.38 6.78
CA PHE A 99 3.69 -9.21 7.76
C PHE A 99 4.91 -8.47 7.21
N ALA A 100 5.40 -8.89 6.03
CA ALA A 100 6.52 -8.23 5.35
C ALA A 100 6.45 -8.47 3.83
N PRO A 101 7.12 -7.64 3.00
CA PRO A 101 7.15 -7.87 1.55
C PRO A 101 7.72 -9.23 1.15
N ALA A 102 8.73 -9.72 1.88
CA ALA A 102 9.36 -11.02 1.65
C ALA A 102 8.62 -12.19 2.30
N MET A 103 7.63 -11.92 3.16
CA MET A 103 6.82 -12.93 3.86
C MET A 103 5.35 -12.59 3.63
N PRO A 104 4.74 -13.10 2.54
CA PRO A 104 3.38 -12.73 2.13
C PRO A 104 2.32 -13.40 3.03
N TRP A 105 2.54 -13.41 4.34
CA TRP A 105 1.70 -14.06 5.32
C TRP A 105 0.89 -13.04 6.11
N LEU A 106 -0.33 -13.40 6.47
CA LEU A 106 -1.09 -12.77 7.52
C LEU A 106 -0.82 -13.54 8.82
N VAL A 107 0.05 -13.00 9.66
CA VAL A 107 0.49 -13.65 10.90
C VAL A 107 -0.52 -13.38 12.00
N THR A 108 -0.99 -14.44 12.66
CA THR A 108 -1.92 -14.32 13.80
C THR A 108 -1.17 -14.26 15.12
N HIS A 109 -0.14 -15.09 15.30
CA HIS A 109 0.69 -15.12 16.50
C HIS A 109 1.99 -15.90 16.27
N ALA A 110 2.91 -15.74 17.21
CA ALA A 110 4.14 -16.54 17.32
C ALA A 110 4.15 -17.31 18.65
N VAL A 111 4.63 -18.55 18.62
CA VAL A 111 4.82 -19.39 19.82
C VAL A 111 6.31 -19.56 20.07
N ALA A 112 6.78 -19.13 21.25
CA ALA A 112 8.16 -19.30 21.66
C ALA A 112 8.52 -20.78 21.83
N ARG A 113 9.76 -21.13 21.53
CA ARG A 113 10.32 -22.48 21.76
C ARG A 113 11.49 -22.39 22.72
N ALA A 114 11.63 -23.40 23.60
CA ALA A 114 12.73 -23.46 24.57
C ALA A 114 14.12 -23.42 23.90
N ASP A 115 14.30 -24.18 22.82
CA ASP A 115 15.62 -24.39 22.19
C ASP A 115 15.67 -23.95 20.72
N GLY A 116 15.04 -22.83 20.34
CA GLY A 116 15.11 -22.42 18.94
C GLY A 116 14.23 -21.24 18.53
N PRO A 117 14.15 -20.98 17.20
CA PRO A 117 13.32 -19.92 16.68
C PRO A 117 11.82 -20.15 16.98
N PRO A 118 11.04 -19.08 17.17
CA PRO A 118 9.61 -19.19 17.39
C PRO A 118 8.89 -19.78 16.17
N GLU A 119 7.74 -20.41 16.44
CA GLU A 119 6.83 -20.90 15.42
C GLU A 119 5.85 -19.80 15.03
N LEU A 120 5.78 -19.49 13.73
CA LEU A 120 4.84 -18.50 13.20
C LEU A 120 3.58 -19.18 12.67
N TRP A 121 2.44 -18.76 13.21
CA TRP A 121 1.13 -19.24 12.81
C TRP A 121 0.35 -18.17 12.07
N GLY A 122 -0.40 -18.58 11.04
CA GLY A 122 -1.21 -17.65 10.27
C GLY A 122 -1.72 -18.21 8.95
N LEU A 123 -2.03 -17.29 8.03
CA LEU A 123 -2.46 -17.60 6.68
C LEU A 123 -1.40 -17.20 5.66
N ASP A 124 -1.23 -18.03 4.64
CA ASP A 124 -0.48 -17.64 3.46
C ASP A 124 -1.38 -16.82 2.51
N CYS A 125 -1.08 -15.53 2.36
CA CYS A 125 -1.86 -14.64 1.50
C CYS A 125 -1.57 -14.85 0.02
N ALA A 126 -0.54 -15.63 -0.36
CA ALA A 126 -0.32 -16.02 -1.76
C ALA A 126 -1.38 -17.00 -2.24
N GLU A 127 -1.93 -17.82 -1.34
CA GLU A 127 -2.96 -18.82 -1.62
C GLU A 127 -4.38 -18.29 -1.38
N LEU A 128 -4.51 -17.07 -0.83
CA LEU A 128 -5.81 -16.49 -0.50
C LEU A 128 -6.57 -16.11 -1.79
N PRO A 129 -7.78 -16.64 -2.02
CA PRO A 129 -8.51 -16.37 -3.25
C PRO A 129 -8.90 -14.89 -3.35
N ARG A 130 -8.96 -14.34 -4.56
CA ARG A 130 -9.38 -12.94 -4.76
C ARG A 130 -10.84 -12.69 -4.34
N ALA A 131 -11.68 -13.70 -4.49
CA ALA A 131 -13.09 -13.66 -4.08
C ALA A 131 -13.24 -14.36 -2.72
N LEU A 132 -13.04 -13.61 -1.64
CA LEU A 132 -13.21 -14.11 -0.26
C LEU A 132 -14.63 -13.96 0.27
N GLY A 133 -15.35 -12.98 -0.26
CA GLY A 133 -16.69 -12.63 0.16
C GLY A 133 -17.73 -13.25 -0.75
N TYR A 134 -18.78 -13.83 -0.17
CA TYR A 134 -19.98 -14.20 -0.89
C TYR A 134 -21.23 -13.86 -0.07
N ARG A 135 -22.40 -13.88 -0.71
CA ARG A 135 -23.66 -13.52 -0.07
C ARG A 135 -24.37 -14.74 0.51
N GLU A 136 -24.80 -14.65 1.76
CA GLU A 136 -25.78 -15.55 2.39
C GLU A 136 -26.95 -14.69 2.90
N GLY A 137 -28.04 -14.58 2.13
CA GLY A 137 -29.13 -13.68 2.47
C GLY A 137 -28.72 -12.20 2.37
N LEU A 138 -28.73 -11.49 3.50
CA LEU A 138 -28.19 -10.13 3.65
C LEU A 138 -26.82 -10.10 4.35
N ASP A 139 -26.23 -11.26 4.60
CA ASP A 139 -24.89 -11.35 5.15
C ASP A 139 -23.87 -11.46 4.02
N VAL A 140 -22.78 -10.71 4.15
CA VAL A 140 -21.54 -10.89 3.41
C VAL A 140 -20.64 -11.80 4.24
N VAL A 141 -20.52 -13.04 3.81
CA VAL A 141 -19.66 -14.03 4.45
C VAL A 141 -18.26 -13.94 3.87
N VAL A 142 -17.30 -13.58 4.71
CA VAL A 142 -15.87 -13.64 4.40
C VAL A 142 -15.34 -14.97 4.93
N ASP A 143 -15.14 -15.93 4.02
CA ASP A 143 -14.69 -17.28 4.36
C ASP A 143 -13.16 -17.38 4.26
N LEU A 144 -12.54 -17.66 5.40
CA LEU A 144 -11.09 -17.74 5.57
C LEU A 144 -10.67 -19.20 5.79
N PRO A 145 -9.57 -19.64 5.16
CA PRO A 145 -9.03 -20.97 5.41
C PRO A 145 -8.55 -21.12 6.85
N ALA A 146 -8.33 -22.38 7.27
CA ALA A 146 -7.81 -22.66 8.58
C ALA A 146 -6.35 -22.12 8.70
N PRO A 147 -6.01 -21.49 9.83
CA PRO A 147 -4.64 -21.08 10.12
C PRO A 147 -3.73 -22.27 10.35
N ARG A 148 -2.51 -22.21 9.81
CA ARG A 148 -1.52 -23.28 9.89
C ARG A 148 -0.15 -22.76 10.35
N LEU A 149 0.74 -23.68 10.70
CA LEU A 149 2.16 -23.37 10.92
C LEU A 149 2.76 -22.93 9.58
N LEU A 150 3.26 -21.70 9.54
CA LEU A 150 3.87 -21.11 8.34
C LEU A 150 5.38 -21.34 8.30
N ALA A 151 6.07 -21.12 9.43
CA ALA A 151 7.51 -21.24 9.50
C ALA A 151 8.03 -21.38 10.93
N ARG A 152 9.27 -21.87 11.04
CA ARG A 152 10.13 -21.75 12.22
C ARG A 152 11.29 -20.85 11.84
N VAL A 153 11.20 -19.56 12.19
CA VAL A 153 12.14 -18.55 11.69
C VAL A 153 12.69 -17.71 12.83
N ALA A 154 14.00 -17.43 12.76
CA ALA A 154 14.60 -16.43 13.63
C ALA A 154 14.07 -15.06 13.21
N LEU A 155 13.16 -14.51 14.00
CA LEU A 155 12.69 -13.14 13.82
C LEU A 155 13.78 -12.17 14.27
N ASP A 156 14.03 -11.13 13.48
CA ASP A 156 14.79 -9.99 13.97
C ASP A 156 13.99 -9.21 15.03
N ALA A 157 14.66 -8.35 15.80
CA ALA A 157 14.05 -7.61 16.91
C ALA A 157 12.90 -6.69 16.46
N LEU A 158 12.92 -6.18 15.23
CA LEU A 158 11.89 -5.29 14.70
C LEU A 158 10.66 -6.08 14.26
N GLN A 159 10.87 -7.26 13.68
CA GLN A 159 9.83 -8.20 13.28
C GLN A 159 9.12 -8.81 14.49
N ALA A 160 9.87 -9.15 15.54
CA ALA A 160 9.32 -9.68 16.78
C ALA A 160 8.33 -8.71 17.46
N GLN A 161 8.54 -7.39 17.34
CA GLN A 161 7.62 -6.38 17.89
C GLN A 161 6.29 -6.28 17.14
N LYS A 162 6.21 -6.80 15.92
CA LYS A 162 5.01 -6.73 15.07
C LYS A 162 4.07 -7.92 15.24
N VAL A 163 4.49 -8.95 15.97
CA VAL A 163 3.71 -10.18 16.16
C VAL A 163 3.49 -10.41 17.65
N PRO A 164 2.25 -10.70 18.09
CA PRO A 164 2.00 -11.21 19.43
C PRO A 164 2.80 -12.50 19.67
N LEU A 165 3.75 -12.46 20.61
CA LEU A 165 4.58 -13.60 21.01
C LEU A 165 4.04 -14.22 22.31
N TYR A 166 3.84 -15.54 22.31
CA TYR A 166 3.32 -16.30 23.44
C TYR A 166 4.31 -17.35 23.92
N ALA A 167 4.21 -17.70 25.20
CA ALA A 167 4.95 -18.81 25.78
C ALA A 167 4.49 -20.15 25.16
N GLN A 168 5.37 -21.15 25.14
CA GLN A 168 5.12 -22.47 24.55
C GLN A 168 3.87 -23.17 25.11
N GLU A 169 3.57 -22.94 26.39
CA GLU A 169 2.46 -23.58 27.11
C GLU A 169 1.12 -22.87 26.87
N ALA A 170 1.15 -21.64 26.34
CA ALA A 170 -0.04 -20.89 25.97
C ALA A 170 -0.55 -21.38 24.61
N SER A 171 -1.21 -22.54 24.59
CA SER A 171 -1.95 -22.98 23.41
C SER A 171 -3.15 -22.04 23.21
N LEU A 172 -3.08 -21.18 22.20
CA LEU A 172 -4.18 -20.31 21.78
C LEU A 172 -4.90 -20.95 20.60
N ASP A 173 -6.22 -20.79 20.55
CA ASP A 173 -7.03 -21.17 19.38
C ASP A 173 -6.61 -20.32 18.17
N PRO A 174 -5.90 -20.87 17.17
CA PRO A 174 -5.41 -20.08 16.06
C PRO A 174 -6.55 -19.53 15.21
N ALA A 175 -7.68 -20.24 15.13
CA ALA A 175 -8.85 -19.83 14.36
C ALA A 175 -9.52 -18.60 14.98
N ALA A 176 -9.66 -18.58 16.31
CA ALA A 176 -10.15 -17.40 17.03
C ALA A 176 -9.24 -16.17 16.80
N ARG A 177 -7.92 -16.35 16.85
CA ARG A 177 -6.96 -15.25 16.62
C ARG A 177 -7.02 -14.71 15.19
N LEU A 178 -7.20 -15.60 14.21
CA LEU A 178 -7.40 -15.19 12.82
C LEU A 178 -8.70 -14.38 12.66
N GLU A 179 -9.78 -14.82 13.30
CA GLU A 179 -11.05 -14.11 13.26
C GLU A 179 -10.93 -12.70 13.87
N GLU A 180 -10.29 -12.57 15.04
CA GLU A 180 -10.02 -11.28 15.69
C GLU A 180 -9.21 -10.34 14.79
N LEU A 181 -8.13 -10.85 14.19
CA LEU A 181 -7.29 -10.08 13.29
C LEU A 181 -8.04 -9.64 12.02
N ALA A 182 -8.86 -10.53 11.46
CA ALA A 182 -9.71 -10.19 10.31
C ALA A 182 -10.73 -9.11 10.67
N ARG A 183 -11.35 -9.17 11.85
CA ARG A 183 -12.26 -8.12 12.36
C ARG A 183 -11.55 -6.78 12.46
N TYR A 184 -10.33 -6.77 13.01
CA TYR A 184 -9.51 -5.57 13.10
C TYR A 184 -9.15 -4.99 11.72
N LEU A 185 -8.66 -5.80 10.80
CA LEU A 185 -8.28 -5.33 9.46
C LEU A 185 -9.48 -4.82 8.64
N LEU A 186 -10.65 -5.42 8.83
CA LEU A 186 -11.88 -5.02 8.18
C LEU A 186 -12.64 -3.93 8.95
N GLU A 187 -12.02 -3.31 9.97
CA GLU A 187 -12.65 -2.26 10.75
C GLU A 187 -13.20 -1.14 9.87
N GLY A 188 -14.41 -0.69 10.21
CA GLY A 188 -15.16 0.33 9.50
C GLY A 188 -16.00 -0.21 8.32
N ILE A 189 -15.60 -1.30 7.67
CA ILE A 189 -16.34 -1.87 6.53
C ILE A 189 -17.74 -2.34 6.96
N PRO A 190 -17.95 -3.06 8.08
CA PRO A 190 -19.29 -3.46 8.51
C PRO A 190 -20.25 -2.28 8.71
N ARG A 191 -19.77 -1.19 9.33
CA ARG A 191 -20.58 0.02 9.54
C ARG A 191 -20.91 0.73 8.24
N ALA A 192 -19.96 0.78 7.30
CA ALA A 192 -20.21 1.34 5.98
C ALA A 192 -21.22 0.50 5.19
N LEU A 193 -21.10 -0.82 5.23
CA LEU A 193 -22.05 -1.75 4.60
C LEU A 193 -23.47 -1.53 5.11
N GLU A 194 -23.66 -1.54 6.44
CA GLU A 194 -25.00 -1.40 7.03
C GLU A 194 -25.62 -0.03 6.78
N ARG A 195 -24.80 1.03 6.71
CA ARG A 195 -25.28 2.37 6.32
C ARG A 195 -25.79 2.39 4.88
N ASP A 196 -25.08 1.72 3.96
CA ASP A 196 -25.40 1.74 2.54
C ASP A 196 -26.55 0.76 2.21
N ILE A 197 -26.66 -0.35 2.97
CA ILE A 197 -27.68 -1.40 2.83
C ILE A 197 -28.19 -1.78 4.23
N PRO A 198 -29.26 -1.15 4.73
CA PRO A 198 -29.79 -1.41 6.07
C PRO A 198 -30.10 -2.90 6.32
N GLY A 199 -29.61 -3.40 7.45
CA GLY A 199 -29.76 -4.81 7.85
C GLY A 199 -28.73 -5.77 7.26
N ALA A 200 -27.89 -5.33 6.34
CA ALA A 200 -26.76 -6.12 5.83
C ALA A 200 -25.61 -6.16 6.84
N ARG A 201 -24.91 -7.30 6.93
CA ARG A 201 -23.83 -7.51 7.91
C ARG A 201 -22.63 -8.19 7.27
N ILE A 202 -21.47 -8.06 7.90
CA ILE A 202 -20.30 -8.88 7.56
C ILE A 202 -20.16 -9.98 8.60
N VAL A 203 -20.05 -11.21 8.13
CA VAL A 203 -19.80 -12.41 8.94
C VAL A 203 -18.44 -12.96 8.53
N ILE A 204 -17.53 -13.12 9.47
CA ILE A 204 -16.23 -13.76 9.23
C ILE A 204 -16.36 -15.22 9.65
N ARG A 205 -16.07 -16.14 8.73
CA ARG A 205 -16.06 -17.58 8.97
C ARG A 205 -14.65 -18.07 8.80
N VAL A 206 -14.09 -18.68 9.83
CA VAL A 206 -12.77 -19.32 9.77
C VAL A 206 -12.97 -20.82 9.79
N ARG A 207 -12.45 -21.53 8.79
CA ARG A 207 -12.51 -22.99 8.75
C ARG A 207 -11.69 -23.57 9.91
N ARG A 208 -12.21 -24.63 10.54
CA ARG A 208 -11.50 -25.43 11.54
C ARG A 208 -11.09 -26.74 10.89
N GLU A 209 -9.84 -27.17 11.07
CA GLU A 209 -9.33 -28.46 10.59
C GLU A 209 -9.99 -29.65 11.30
#